data_AF-A0A0A8UML0-F1
#
_entry.id   AF-A0A0A8UML0-F1
#
_cell.length_a   1.000
_cell.length_b   1.000
_cell.length_c   1.000
_cell.angle_alpha   90.00
_cell.angle_beta   90.00
_cell.angle_gamma   90.00
#
_symmetry.space_group_name_H-M   'P 1'
#
loop_
_entity.id
_entity.type
_entity.pdbx_description
1 polymer ?
#
loop_
_entity_poly.entity_id
_entity_poly.type
_entity_poly.pdbx_seq_one_letter_code
_entity_poly.pdbx_strand_id
1 'polypeptide(L)'
;MYSKEEPSEEDILRATKTGMGSLPSPFNPPWSIVCHSNYRSDANKDNVAVLLKKDTSLQGILFRPSSTKGYTTVSILLPDGRANNLMLSNVELNKLEISYKYYKLHLANSIFEIIQASADKATAPLFKALDTELHQRIADAKAEIEAPQRELAARFKMD
;
A
#
# COMPACT_ATOMS: atom_id res chain seq x y z
N MET A 1 -15.83 11.41 33.43
CA MET A 1 -14.79 10.46 33.87
C MET A 1 -15.16 9.10 33.30
N TYR A 2 -14.45 8.62 32.28
CA TYR A 2 -14.65 7.24 31.80
C TYR A 2 -13.76 6.32 32.65
N SER A 3 -14.39 5.44 33.42
CA SER A 3 -13.67 4.35 34.09
C SER A 3 -13.08 3.45 33.02
N LYS A 4 -11.75 3.33 32.97
CA LYS A 4 -11.09 2.25 32.23
C LYS A 4 -11.08 1.05 33.16
N GLU A 5 -12.14 0.26 33.11
CA GLU A 5 -12.08 -1.09 33.67
C GLU A 5 -11.12 -1.91 32.80
N GLU A 6 -10.12 -2.51 33.44
CA GLU A 6 -9.20 -3.41 32.76
C GLU A 6 -9.98 -4.67 32.34
N PRO A 7 -9.82 -5.14 31.09
CA PRO A 7 -10.55 -6.29 30.59
C PRO A 7 -10.18 -7.55 31.38
N SER A 8 -11.19 -8.37 31.67
CA SER A 8 -11.01 -9.61 32.41
C SER A 8 -10.19 -10.64 31.62
N GLU A 9 -9.58 -11.61 32.30
CA GLU A 9 -8.83 -12.70 31.64
C GLU A 9 -9.69 -13.50 30.67
N GLU A 10 -10.99 -13.65 30.96
CA GLU A 10 -11.95 -14.31 30.07
C GLU A 10 -12.18 -13.52 28.78
N ASP A 11 -12.24 -12.18 28.86
CA ASP A 11 -12.35 -11.30 27.69
C ASP A 11 -11.11 -11.37 26.80
N ILE A 12 -9.92 -11.41 27.41
CA ILE A 12 -8.63 -11.56 26.72
C ILE A 12 -8.60 -12.92 26.01
N LEU A 13 -9.00 -13.99 26.69
CA LEU A 13 -9.01 -15.34 26.12
C LEU A 13 -10.02 -15.46 24.96
N ARG A 14 -11.17 -14.81 25.08
CA ARG A 14 -12.22 -14.80 24.05
C ARG A 14 -11.80 -14.00 22.81
N ALA A 15 -11.16 -12.85 23.00
CA ALA A 15 -10.57 -12.06 21.91
C ALA A 15 -9.47 -12.83 21.18
N THR A 16 -8.66 -13.59 21.91
CA THR A 16 -7.60 -14.45 21.34
C THR A 16 -8.18 -15.65 20.59
N LYS A 17 -9.18 -16.35 21.16
CA LYS A 17 -9.83 -17.53 20.55
C LYS A 17 -10.66 -17.22 19.31
N THR A 18 -11.25 -16.02 19.25
CA THR A 18 -12.05 -15.57 18.09
C THR A 18 -11.21 -14.92 16.99
N GLY A 19 -9.89 -14.78 17.20
CA GLY A 19 -9.02 -14.01 16.31
C GLY A 19 -9.32 -12.50 16.29
N MET A 20 -10.22 -12.02 17.17
CA MET A 20 -10.60 -10.60 17.27
C MET A 20 -9.53 -9.72 17.93
N GLY A 21 -8.56 -10.32 18.65
CA GLY A 21 -7.45 -9.59 19.28
C GLY A 21 -6.48 -8.91 18.29
N SER A 22 -6.58 -9.23 17.00
CA SER A 22 -5.66 -8.71 15.99
C SER A 22 -6.27 -8.73 14.58
N LEU A 23 -7.55 -8.38 14.44
CA LEU A 23 -8.01 -7.88 13.13
C LEU A 23 -7.10 -6.71 12.76
N PRO A 24 -6.35 -6.77 11.64
CA PRO A 24 -5.51 -5.68 11.23
C PRO A 24 -6.39 -4.44 11.13
N SER A 25 -6.11 -3.46 11.99
CA SER A 25 -6.81 -2.19 11.94
C SER A 25 -6.71 -1.66 10.51
N PRO A 26 -7.80 -1.16 9.90
CA PRO A 26 -7.71 -0.56 8.56
C PRO A 26 -6.80 0.68 8.54
N PHE A 27 -6.43 1.18 9.73
CA PHE A 27 -5.46 2.25 9.92
C PHE A 27 -4.00 1.78 9.92
N ASN A 28 -3.73 0.48 9.91
CA ASN A 28 -2.37 -0.07 9.79
C ASN A 28 -1.98 -0.18 8.32
N PRO A 29 -0.70 0.01 7.97
CA PRO A 29 -0.22 -0.22 6.61
C PRO A 29 -0.55 -1.65 6.14
N PRO A 30 -0.90 -1.84 4.85
CA PRO A 30 -1.03 -3.17 4.27
C PRO A 30 0.21 -4.03 4.50
N TRP A 31 0.02 -5.33 4.69
CA TRP A 31 1.11 -6.27 4.94
C TRP A 31 2.14 -6.30 3.79
N SER A 32 1.67 -6.19 2.54
CA SER A 32 2.54 -6.12 1.35
C SER A 32 3.54 -4.96 1.42
N ILE A 33 3.15 -3.82 2.01
CA ILE A 33 4.03 -2.67 2.21
C ILE A 33 5.03 -2.94 3.33
N VAL A 34 4.58 -3.50 4.46
CA VAL A 34 5.46 -3.80 5.61
C VAL A 34 6.55 -4.82 5.25
N CYS A 35 6.21 -5.79 4.39
CA CYS A 35 7.15 -6.81 3.91
C CYS A 35 7.99 -6.37 2.70
N HIS A 36 7.75 -5.18 2.14
CA HIS A 36 8.51 -4.71 0.99
C HIS A 36 9.98 -4.42 1.37
N SER A 37 10.93 -4.73 0.49
CA SER A 37 12.37 -4.52 0.73
C SER A 37 12.74 -3.08 1.08
N ASN A 38 11.94 -2.14 0.60
CA ASN A 38 12.14 -0.69 0.78
C ASN A 38 11.40 -0.12 2.01
N TYR A 39 10.79 -0.97 2.84
CA TYR A 39 10.16 -0.53 4.08
C TYR A 39 11.18 -0.28 5.19
N ARG A 40 11.04 0.84 5.90
CA ARG A 40 11.85 1.21 7.07
C ARG A 40 10.94 1.80 8.15
N SER A 41 10.83 1.12 9.28
CA SER A 41 10.02 1.57 10.42
C SER A 41 10.68 2.67 11.24
N ASP A 42 12.00 2.78 11.16
CA ASP A 42 12.87 3.74 11.87
C ASP A 42 13.07 5.06 11.09
N ALA A 43 12.62 5.11 9.84
CA ALA A 43 12.69 6.31 9.01
C ALA A 43 11.64 7.35 9.43
N ASN A 44 12.07 8.60 9.53
CA ASN A 44 11.25 9.76 9.85
C ASN A 44 11.63 10.95 8.95
N LYS A 45 10.97 12.09 9.12
CA LYS A 45 11.18 13.27 8.26
C LYS A 45 12.62 13.78 8.29
N ASP A 46 13.31 13.64 9.42
CA ASP A 46 14.63 14.25 9.65
C ASP A 46 15.76 13.39 9.09
N ASN A 47 15.60 12.06 9.10
CA ASN A 47 16.65 11.13 8.64
C ASN A 47 16.40 10.54 7.23
N VAL A 48 15.18 10.64 6.67
CA VAL A 48 14.81 9.90 5.46
C VAL A 48 15.64 10.27 4.23
N ALA A 49 15.98 11.54 4.04
CA ALA A 49 16.82 11.96 2.92
C ALA A 49 18.25 11.40 3.04
N VAL A 50 18.77 11.28 4.25
CA VAL A 50 20.09 10.68 4.51
C VAL A 50 20.05 9.18 4.24
N LEU A 51 19.00 8.49 4.71
CA LEU A 51 18.81 7.06 4.45
C LEU A 51 18.72 6.75 2.95
N LEU A 52 17.89 7.51 2.22
CA LEU A 52 17.72 7.36 0.78
C LEU A 52 19.00 7.62 -0.02
N LYS A 53 19.89 8.52 0.45
CA LYS A 53 21.19 8.76 -0.18
C LYS A 53 22.22 7.68 0.12
N LYS A 54 22.20 7.15 1.34
CA LYS A 54 23.21 6.19 1.83
C LYS A 54 22.94 4.78 1.30
N ASP A 55 21.67 4.38 1.27
CA ASP A 55 21.25 3.04 0.88
C ASP A 55 20.75 3.04 -0.57
N THR A 56 21.67 2.80 -1.50
CA THR A 56 21.36 2.76 -2.94
C THR A 56 20.44 1.60 -3.32
N SER A 57 20.32 0.57 -2.48
CA SER A 57 19.39 -0.56 -2.72
C SER A 57 17.92 -0.12 -2.67
N LEU A 58 17.64 1.00 -1.99
CA LEU A 58 16.31 1.61 -1.96
C LEU A 58 15.91 2.27 -3.28
N GLN A 59 16.85 2.45 -4.22
CA GLN A 59 16.58 3.05 -5.53
C GLN A 59 15.83 4.38 -5.42
N GLY A 60 16.17 5.17 -4.39
CA GLY A 60 15.54 6.47 -4.14
C GLY A 60 14.10 6.42 -3.63
N ILE A 61 13.52 5.26 -3.29
CA ILE A 61 12.15 5.14 -2.79
C ILE A 61 12.12 4.35 -1.48
N LEU A 62 11.39 4.85 -0.48
CA LEU A 62 11.27 4.24 0.83
C LEU A 62 9.82 4.30 1.33
N PHE A 63 9.32 3.18 1.87
CA PHE A 63 8.04 3.12 2.57
C PHE A 63 8.28 3.26 4.07
N ARG A 64 7.48 4.08 4.76
CA ARG A 64 7.57 4.24 6.22
C ARG A 64 6.22 4.57 6.84
N PRO A 65 6.06 4.31 8.15
CA PRO A 65 4.95 4.86 8.92
C PRO A 65 4.90 6.39 8.79
N SER A 66 3.69 6.93 8.70
CA SER A 66 3.48 8.36 8.84
C SER A 66 3.40 8.75 10.32
N SER A 67 3.79 9.98 10.65
CA SER A 67 3.46 10.59 11.95
C SER A 67 1.96 10.77 12.13
N THR A 68 1.20 10.83 11.03
CA THR A 68 -0.25 10.90 11.04
C THR A 68 -0.83 9.48 11.08
N LYS A 69 -1.56 9.17 12.15
CA LYS A 69 -2.23 7.87 12.32
C LYS A 69 -3.11 7.56 11.11
N GLY A 70 -3.06 6.33 10.62
CA GLY A 70 -3.86 5.89 9.48
C GLY A 70 -3.22 6.16 8.11
N TYR A 71 -1.97 6.62 8.06
CA TYR A 71 -1.26 6.89 6.82
C TYR A 71 0.08 6.16 6.75
N THR A 72 0.44 5.78 5.53
CA THR A 72 1.79 5.37 5.13
C THR A 72 2.42 6.52 4.35
N THR A 73 3.68 6.83 4.62
CA THR A 73 4.42 7.79 3.81
C THR A 73 5.36 7.06 2.86
N VAL A 74 5.27 7.38 1.57
CA VAL A 74 6.25 7.00 0.56
C VAL A 74 7.19 8.18 0.36
N SER A 75 8.47 7.98 0.64
CA SER A 75 9.50 9.00 0.55
C SER A 75 10.34 8.77 -0.69
N ILE A 76 10.54 9.81 -1.50
CA ILE A 76 11.17 9.74 -2.82
C ILE A 76 12.34 10.71 -2.84
N LEU A 77 13.53 10.23 -3.19
CA LEU A 77 14.73 11.05 -3.33
C LEU A 77 14.64 11.87 -4.62
N LEU A 78 14.73 13.19 -4.49
CA LEU A 78 14.77 14.11 -5.61
C LEU A 78 16.21 14.33 -6.10
N PRO A 79 16.41 14.80 -7.34
CA PRO A 79 17.74 15.12 -7.88
C PRO A 79 18.50 16.17 -7.07
N ASP A 80 17.79 17.09 -6.40
CA ASP A 80 18.38 18.10 -5.51
C ASP A 80 18.82 17.53 -4.14
N GLY A 81 18.66 16.22 -3.94
CA GLY A 81 19.02 15.50 -2.73
C GLY A 81 18.03 15.69 -1.57
N ARG A 82 16.87 16.31 -1.77
CA ARG A 82 15.80 16.34 -0.78
C ARG A 82 14.90 15.12 -0.92
N ALA A 83 14.17 14.79 0.14
CA ALA A 83 13.13 13.76 0.09
C ALA A 83 11.76 14.43 -0.08
N ASN A 84 11.05 14.04 -1.13
CA ASN A 84 9.63 14.31 -1.31
C ASN A 84 8.81 13.26 -0.56
N ASN A 85 7.69 13.64 0.04
CA ASN A 85 6.89 12.74 0.86
C ASN A 85 5.45 12.69 0.36
N LEU A 86 5.01 11.51 -0.06
CA LEU A 86 3.65 11.24 -0.49
C LEU A 86 2.92 10.46 0.60
N MET A 87 1.80 10.96 1.08
CA MET A 87 1.01 10.33 2.13
C MET A 87 -0.16 9.55 1.53
N LEU A 88 -0.24 8.28 1.86
CA LEU A 88 -1.26 7.35 1.39
C LEU A 88 -2.13 6.89 2.56
N SER A 89 -3.44 6.97 2.41
CA SER A 89 -4.40 6.48 3.41
C SER A 89 -4.31 4.97 3.52
N ASN A 90 -4.05 4.45 4.71
CA ASN A 90 -4.01 3.01 4.96
C ASN A 90 -5.36 2.35 4.72
N VAL A 91 -6.47 3.08 4.92
CA VAL A 91 -7.81 2.57 4.63
C VAL A 91 -7.97 2.28 3.13
N GLU A 92 -7.56 3.23 2.29
CA GLU A 92 -7.64 3.06 0.83
C GLU A 92 -6.64 2.04 0.33
N LEU A 93 -5.43 2.04 0.89
CA LEU A 93 -4.42 1.04 0.55
C LEU A 93 -4.87 -0.38 0.91
N ASN A 94 -5.54 -0.58 2.05
CA ASN A 94 -6.06 -1.91 2.43
C ASN A 94 -7.22 -2.36 1.50
N LYS A 95 -8.07 -1.43 1.01
CA LYS A 95 -9.08 -1.75 0.00
C LYS A 95 -8.43 -2.18 -1.33
N LEU A 96 -7.40 -1.45 -1.75
CA LEU A 96 -6.61 -1.80 -2.93
C LEU A 96 -5.91 -3.14 -2.75
N GLU A 97 -5.29 -3.40 -1.59
CA GLU A 97 -4.60 -4.66 -1.29
C GLU A 97 -5.52 -5.88 -1.46
N ILE A 98 -6.79 -5.78 -1.04
CA ILE A 98 -7.77 -6.86 -1.24
C ILE A 98 -7.97 -7.14 -2.73
N SER A 99 -8.14 -6.09 -3.53
CA SER A 99 -8.34 -6.20 -4.98
C SER A 99 -7.08 -6.75 -5.66
N TYR A 100 -5.92 -6.21 -5.32
CA TYR A 100 -4.62 -6.67 -5.80
C TYR A 100 -4.40 -8.15 -5.50
N LYS A 101 -4.66 -8.58 -4.26
CA LYS A 101 -4.56 -9.98 -3.86
C LYS A 101 -5.51 -10.88 -4.64
N TYR A 102 -6.76 -10.44 -4.86
CA TYR A 102 -7.73 -11.19 -5.66
C TYR A 102 -7.22 -11.43 -7.10
N TYR A 103 -6.63 -10.41 -7.71
CA TYR A 103 -6.06 -10.45 -9.06
C TYR A 103 -4.60 -10.94 -9.11
N LYS A 104 -4.05 -11.47 -8.01
CA LYS A 104 -2.65 -11.95 -7.90
C LYS A 104 -1.59 -10.89 -8.26
N LEU A 105 -1.90 -9.63 -8.04
CA LEU A 105 -1.00 -8.49 -8.19
C LEU A 105 -0.31 -8.16 -6.85
N HIS A 106 0.83 -7.47 -6.91
CA HIS A 106 1.55 -6.99 -5.73
C HIS A 106 1.45 -5.46 -5.59
N LEU A 107 0.71 -5.00 -4.56
CA LEU A 107 0.43 -3.57 -4.36
C LEU A 107 1.70 -2.74 -4.14
N ALA A 108 2.54 -3.15 -3.18
CA ALA A 108 3.75 -2.40 -2.85
C ALA A 108 4.73 -2.30 -4.04
N ASN A 109 4.91 -3.40 -4.78
CA ASN A 109 5.73 -3.42 -6.01
C ASN A 109 5.12 -2.50 -7.08
N SER A 110 3.80 -2.52 -7.25
CA SER A 110 3.14 -1.63 -8.21
C SER A 110 3.31 -0.16 -7.85
N ILE A 111 3.14 0.21 -6.57
CA ILE A 111 3.41 1.57 -6.11
C ILE A 111 4.86 1.97 -6.41
N PHE A 112 5.81 1.08 -6.11
CA PHE A 112 7.23 1.30 -6.37
C PHE A 112 7.52 1.52 -7.87
N GLU A 113 7.04 0.64 -8.73
CA GLU A 113 7.23 0.71 -10.19
C GLU A 113 6.61 1.97 -10.79
N ILE A 114 5.40 2.34 -10.37
CA ILE A 114 4.70 3.52 -10.88
C ILE A 114 5.46 4.81 -10.49
N ILE A 115 5.98 4.85 -9.27
CA ILE A 115 6.80 5.98 -8.81
C ILE A 115 8.12 6.03 -9.56
N GLN A 116 8.81 4.90 -9.76
CA GLN A 116 10.03 4.85 -10.57
C GLN A 116 9.80 5.36 -12.00
N ALA A 117 8.73 4.89 -12.65
CA ALA A 117 8.36 5.33 -14.00
C ALA A 117 7.94 6.81 -14.06
N SER A 118 7.67 7.42 -12.91
CA SER A 118 7.23 8.81 -12.78
C SER A 118 8.23 9.70 -12.05
N ALA A 119 9.48 9.25 -11.85
CA ALA A 119 10.49 9.96 -11.05
C ALA A 119 10.81 11.38 -11.56
N ASP A 120 10.55 11.65 -12.85
CA ASP A 120 10.73 12.96 -13.48
C ASP A 120 9.52 13.91 -13.32
N LYS A 121 8.39 13.44 -12.77
CA LYS A 121 7.15 14.22 -12.66
C LYS A 121 7.04 14.92 -11.31
N ALA A 122 6.50 16.15 -11.31
CA ALA A 122 6.20 16.90 -10.09
C ALA A 122 5.18 16.16 -9.18
N THR A 123 5.20 16.47 -7.88
CA THR A 123 4.46 15.72 -6.82
C THR A 123 2.94 15.68 -6.98
N ALA A 124 2.29 16.78 -7.36
CA ALA A 124 0.84 16.82 -7.53
C ALA A 124 0.35 15.96 -8.72
N PRO A 125 1.01 16.01 -9.89
CA PRO A 125 0.80 15.03 -10.97
C PRO A 125 1.02 13.58 -10.52
N LEU A 126 1.97 13.33 -9.63
CA LEU A 126 2.35 12.00 -9.19
C LEU A 126 1.24 11.27 -8.42
N PHE A 127 0.55 11.95 -7.50
CA PHE A 127 -0.54 11.30 -6.73
C PHE A 127 -1.69 10.85 -7.64
N LYS A 128 -2.12 11.73 -8.56
CA LYS A 128 -3.20 11.40 -9.50
C LYS A 128 -2.78 10.29 -10.47
N ALA A 129 -1.53 10.33 -10.95
CA ALA A 129 -0.98 9.29 -11.81
C ALA A 129 -0.92 7.95 -11.07
N LEU A 130 -0.47 7.94 -9.81
CA LEU A 130 -0.43 6.75 -8.98
C LEU A 130 -1.82 6.13 -8.81
N ASP A 131 -2.81 6.92 -8.40
CA ASP A 131 -4.17 6.42 -8.20
C ASP A 131 -4.77 5.87 -9.50
N THR A 132 -4.62 6.58 -10.61
CA THR A 132 -5.13 6.16 -11.93
C THR A 132 -4.50 4.85 -12.37
N GLU A 133 -3.17 4.75 -12.28
CA GLU A 133 -2.42 3.59 -12.78
C GLU A 133 -2.65 2.34 -11.92
N LEU A 134 -2.80 2.49 -10.59
CA LEU A 134 -3.14 1.37 -9.71
C LEU A 134 -4.52 0.78 -10.06
N HIS A 135 -5.52 1.64 -10.30
CA HIS A 135 -6.85 1.19 -10.71
C HIS A 135 -6.85 0.61 -12.13
N GLN A 136 -6.04 1.14 -13.04
CA GLN A 136 -5.91 0.61 -14.39
C GLN A 136 -5.34 -0.82 -14.37
N ARG A 137 -4.29 -1.08 -13.57
CA ARG A 137 -3.73 -2.44 -13.42
C ARG A 137 -4.76 -3.46 -12.92
N ILE A 138 -5.65 -3.06 -12.00
CA ILE A 138 -6.77 -3.90 -11.55
C ILE A 138 -7.74 -4.16 -12.71
N ALA A 139 -8.09 -3.13 -13.48
CA ALA A 139 -9.01 -3.24 -14.60
C ALA A 139 -8.46 -4.16 -15.71
N ASP A 140 -7.16 -4.08 -16.00
CA ASP A 140 -6.48 -4.91 -16.99
C ASP A 140 -6.47 -6.37 -16.53
N ALA A 141 -6.04 -6.64 -15.30
CA ALA A 141 -6.04 -8.00 -14.74
C ALA A 141 -7.45 -8.61 -14.67
N LYS A 142 -8.46 -7.78 -14.38
CA LYS A 142 -9.87 -8.20 -14.44
C LYS A 142 -10.28 -8.59 -15.85
N ALA A 143 -9.93 -7.78 -16.85
CA ALA A 143 -10.26 -8.05 -18.25
C ALA A 143 -9.60 -9.35 -18.75
N GLU A 144 -8.36 -9.62 -18.37
CA GLU A 144 -7.66 -10.86 -18.71
C GLU A 144 -8.34 -12.11 -18.12
N ILE A 145 -8.79 -12.04 -16.86
CA ILE A 145 -9.49 -13.16 -16.21
C ILE A 145 -10.88 -13.39 -16.82
N GLU A 146 -11.58 -12.32 -17.19
CA GLU A 146 -12.93 -12.39 -17.75
C GLU A 146 -12.95 -12.73 -19.25
N ALA A 147 -11.86 -12.50 -19.99
CA ALA A 147 -11.80 -12.70 -21.43
C ALA A 147 -12.19 -14.13 -21.87
N PRO A 148 -11.69 -15.22 -21.25
CA PRO A 148 -12.11 -16.58 -21.62
C PRO A 148 -13.60 -16.84 -21.40
N GLN A 149 -14.18 -16.29 -20.32
CA GLN A 149 -15.60 -16.46 -20.00
C GLN A 149 -16.48 -15.72 -21.01
N ARG A 150 -16.07 -14.52 -21.43
CA ARG A 150 -16.76 -13.75 -22.46
C ARG A 150 -16.71 -14.44 -23.81
N GLU A 151 -15.56 -15.01 -24.18
CA GLU A 151 -15.42 -15.77 -25.43
C GLU A 151 -16.33 -17.01 -25.43
N LEU A 152 -16.35 -17.76 -24.32
CA LEU A 152 -17.22 -18.93 -24.16
C LEU A 152 -18.71 -18.54 -24.27
N ALA A 153 -19.12 -17.48 -23.55
CA ALA A 153 -20.49 -16.96 -23.60
C ALA A 153 -20.89 -16.44 -24.99
N ALA A 154 -19.94 -15.90 -25.77
CA ALA A 154 -20.19 -15.48 -27.14
C ALA A 154 -20.42 -16.67 -28.08
N ARG A 155 -19.68 -17.77 -27.90
CA ARG A 155 -19.88 -19.01 -28.66
C ARG A 155 -21.26 -19.63 -28.41
N PHE A 156 -21.72 -19.67 -27.15
CA PHE A 156 -23.05 -20.20 -26.79
C PHE A 156 -24.23 -19.31 -27.22
N LYS A 157 -24.00 -18.08 -27.68
CA LYS A 157 -25.04 -17.19 -28.24
C LYS A 157 -25.19 -17.31 -29.76
N MET A 158 -24.30 -18.06 -30.42
CA MET A 158 -24.33 -18.29 -31.87
C MET A 158 -24.91 -19.66 -32.26
N ASP A 159 -25.23 -20.51 -31.27
CA ASP A 159 -26.05 -21.72 -31.37
C ASP A 159 -27.51 -21.42 -30.96
#